data_AF-A0A9E7CVF0-F1
#
_entry.id   AF-A0A9E7CVF0-F1
#
_cell.length_a   1.000
_cell.length_b   1.000
_cell.length_c   1.000
_cell.angle_alpha   90.00
_cell.angle_beta   90.00
_cell.angle_gamma   90.00
#
_symmetry.space_group_name_H-M   'P 1'
#
loop_
_entity.id
_entity.type
_entity.pdbx_description
1 polymer ?
#
loop_
_entity_poly.entity_id
_entity_poly.type
_entity_poly.pdbx_seq_one_letter_code
_entity_poly.pdbx_strand_id
1 'polypeptide(L)'
;MSYLVFPSAADAQARSAAAWQALAYPTGATTYLWAWQLHPTDGRAALRIPPTPQDAQIDVPQAEYERLLTAEEHAAKVETLPGEGWPAAEL
;
A
#
# COMPACT_ATOMS: atom_id res chain seq x y z
N MET A 1 3.81 2.25 -10.70
CA MET A 1 3.42 2.44 -9.29
C MET A 1 1.92 2.64 -9.27
N SER A 2 1.20 2.00 -8.36
CA SER A 2 -0.25 2.21 -8.18
C SER A 2 -0.54 2.68 -6.76
N TYR A 3 -1.73 3.22 -6.54
CA TYR A 3 -2.16 3.74 -5.24
C TYR A 3 -3.53 3.21 -4.84
N LEU A 4 -3.70 2.94 -3.55
CA LEU A 4 -4.99 2.69 -2.92
C LEU A 4 -5.30 3.81 -1.93
N VAL A 5 -6.47 4.45 -2.07
CA VAL A 5 -6.87 5.56 -1.21
C VAL A 5 -7.76 5.04 -0.09
N PHE A 6 -7.36 5.33 1.14
CA PHE A 6 -8.07 4.96 2.36
C PHE A 6 -8.61 6.20 3.09
N PRO A 7 -9.67 6.06 3.91
CA PRO A 7 -10.24 7.16 4.68
C PRO A 7 -9.27 7.79 5.68
N SER A 8 -8.30 7.02 6.20
CA SER A 8 -7.31 7.50 7.16
C SER A 8 -5.96 6.80 7.03
N ALA A 9 -4.91 7.37 7.63
CA ALA A 9 -3.62 6.67 7.77
C ALA A 9 -3.73 5.39 8.61
N ALA A 10 -4.63 5.33 9.60
CA ALA A 10 -4.82 4.12 10.39
C ALA A 10 -5.34 2.97 9.51
N ASP A 11 -6.25 3.25 8.58
CA ASP A 11 -6.77 2.26 7.64
C ASP A 11 -5.67 1.78 6.67
N ALA A 12 -4.89 2.70 6.10
CA ALA A 12 -3.77 2.35 5.22
C ALA A 12 -2.69 1.52 5.95
N GLN A 13 -2.38 1.87 7.20
CA GLN A 13 -1.46 1.14 8.07
C GLN A 13 -1.96 -0.26 8.39
N ALA A 14 -3.21 -0.39 8.85
CA ALA A 14 -3.84 -1.67 9.14
C ALA A 14 -3.82 -2.57 7.90
N ARG A 15 -4.09 -1.99 6.73
CA ARG A 15 -4.08 -2.75 5.48
C ARG A 15 -2.69 -3.24 5.09
N SER A 16 -1.67 -2.38 5.22
CA SER A 16 -0.29 -2.75 4.97
C SER A 16 0.21 -3.82 5.95
N ALA A 17 -0.14 -3.71 7.23
CA ALA A 17 0.17 -4.71 8.23
C ALA A 17 -0.52 -6.06 7.92
N ALA A 18 -1.76 -6.04 7.46
CA ALA A 18 -2.45 -7.26 7.03
C ALA A 18 -1.77 -7.93 5.82
N ALA A 19 -1.27 -7.15 4.86
CA ALA A 19 -0.48 -7.69 3.75
C ALA A 19 0.84 -8.31 4.23
N TRP A 20 1.52 -7.65 5.16
CA TRP A 20 2.74 -8.19 5.77
C TRP A 20 2.48 -9.51 6.52
N GLN A 21 1.38 -9.59 7.27
CA GLN A 21 0.99 -10.81 7.98
C GLN A 21 0.61 -11.95 7.04
N ALA A 22 0.02 -11.66 5.87
CA ALA A 22 -0.30 -12.65 4.86
C ALA A 22 0.94 -13.35 4.27
N LEU A 23 2.10 -12.69 4.33
CA LEU A 23 3.41 -13.26 3.96
C LEU A 23 3.98 -14.22 5.03
N ALA A 24 3.25 -14.47 6.12
CA ALA A 24 3.63 -15.38 7.20
C ALA A 24 4.93 -15.01 7.96
N TYR A 25 5.36 -13.74 7.91
CA TYR A 25 6.47 -13.25 8.75
C TYR A 25 6.12 -13.31 10.25
N PRO A 26 7.12 -13.51 11.14
CA PRO A 26 6.88 -13.57 12.57
C PRO A 26 6.25 -12.27 13.10
N THR A 27 5.15 -12.41 13.85
CA THR A 27 4.28 -11.33 14.36
C THR A 27 5.01 -10.26 15.19
N GLY A 28 6.18 -10.59 15.75
CA GLY A 28 7.02 -9.66 16.51
C GLY A 28 7.78 -8.62 15.66
N ALA A 29 7.82 -8.79 14.33
CA ALA A 29 8.48 -7.89 13.39
C ALA A 29 7.44 -7.22 12.47
N THR A 30 6.32 -6.74 13.05
CA THR A 30 5.28 -6.07 12.26
C THR A 30 5.88 -4.82 11.62
N THR A 31 6.10 -4.90 10.31
CA THR A 31 6.59 -3.83 9.46
C THR A 31 5.50 -3.50 8.45
N TYR A 32 5.46 -2.25 8.01
CA TYR A 32 4.57 -1.87 6.93
C TYR A 32 5.19 -2.31 5.61
N LEU A 33 4.51 -3.22 4.90
CA LEU A 33 4.92 -3.67 3.58
C LEU A 33 4.99 -2.53 2.57
N TRP A 34 4.09 -1.56 2.70
CA TRP A 34 3.90 -0.49 1.73
C TRP A 34 3.90 0.85 2.45
N ALA A 35 4.65 1.81 1.91
CA ALA A 35 4.60 3.18 2.38
C ALA A 35 3.24 3.81 2.06
N TRP A 36 2.76 4.68 2.94
CA TRP A 36 1.60 5.53 2.66
C TRP A 36 1.98 7.00 2.73
N GLN A 37 1.21 7.83 2.04
CA GLN A 37 1.26 9.27 2.16
C GLN A 37 -0.08 9.81 2.66
N LEU A 38 -0.04 10.80 3.55
CA LEU A 38 -1.24 11.46 4.06
C LEU A 38 -1.64 12.61 3.13
N HIS A 39 -2.94 12.75 2.91
CA HIS A 39 -3.52 13.91 2.26
C HIS A 39 -3.59 15.05 3.28
N PRO A 40 -3.06 16.24 2.96
CA PRO A 40 -2.82 17.30 3.94
C PRO A 40 -4.10 18.03 4.37
N THR A 41 -5.19 17.90 3.62
CA THR A 41 -6.42 18.70 3.85
C THR A 41 -7.62 17.90 4.34
N ASP A 42 -7.68 16.58 4.11
CA ASP A 42 -8.85 15.76 4.47
C ASP A 42 -8.51 14.49 5.26
N GLY A 43 -7.22 14.26 5.57
CA GLY A 43 -6.79 13.15 6.42
C GLY A 43 -6.82 11.77 5.75
N ARG A 44 -7.19 11.68 4.47
CA ARG A 44 -7.08 10.43 3.70
C ARG A 44 -5.63 9.98 3.59
N ALA A 45 -5.41 8.70 3.34
CA ALA A 45 -4.07 8.17 3.08
C ALA A 45 -4.04 7.40 1.77
N ALA A 46 -2.97 7.58 1.00
CA ALA A 46 -2.70 6.82 -0.21
C ALA A 46 -1.59 5.83 0.07
N LEU A 47 -1.92 4.55 0.01
CA LEU A 47 -0.96 3.45 0.10
C LEU A 47 -0.28 3.26 -1.26
N ARG A 48 1.04 3.32 -1.29
CA ARG A 48 1.85 3.15 -2.50
C ARG A 48 2.08 1.66 -2.73
N ILE A 49 1.56 1.13 -3.83
CA ILE A 49 1.72 -0.26 -4.23
C ILE A 49 2.73 -0.33 -5.38
N PRO A 50 3.97 -0.78 -5.11
CA PRO A 50 4.94 -1.07 -6.14
C PRO A 50 4.41 -2.08 -7.17
N PRO A 51 4.84 -2.01 -8.44
CA PRO A 51 4.34 -2.93 -9.46
C PRO A 51 4.92 -4.35 -9.31
N THR A 52 6.07 -4.49 -8.64
CA THR A 52 6.78 -5.75 -8.47
C THR A 52 7.17 -5.98 -7.00
N PRO A 53 7.33 -7.25 -6.56
CA PRO A 53 7.85 -7.57 -5.24
C PRO A 53 9.28 -7.04 -5.03
N GLN A 54 10.09 -6.95 -6.08
CA GLN A 54 11.43 -6.36 -6.02
C GLN A 54 11.39 -4.87 -5.67
N ASP A 55 10.47 -4.11 -6.27
CA ASP A 55 10.26 -2.70 -5.93
C ASP A 55 9.69 -2.52 -4.51
N ALA A 56 8.95 -3.52 -4.01
CA ALA A 56 8.52 -3.61 -2.62
C ALA A 56 9.60 -4.18 -1.68
N GLN A 57 10.78 -4.50 -2.20
CA GLN A 57 11.92 -5.06 -1.46
C GLN A 57 11.58 -6.33 -0.67
N ILE A 58 10.69 -7.16 -1.22
CA ILE A 58 10.33 -8.47 -0.65
C ILE A 58 10.70 -9.60 -1.60
N ASP A 59 11.05 -10.74 -1.02
CA ASP A 59 11.49 -11.93 -1.76
C ASP A 59 10.34 -12.94 -1.91
N VAL A 60 9.35 -12.57 -2.73
CA VAL A 60 8.21 -13.45 -3.06
C VAL A 60 7.95 -13.46 -4.56
N PRO A 61 7.34 -14.53 -5.11
CA PRO A 61 6.91 -14.56 -6.50
C PRO A 61 5.85 -13.50 -6.81
N GLN A 62 5.83 -12.99 -8.04
CA GLN A 62 4.83 -12.01 -8.51
C GLN A 62 3.40 -12.45 -8.23
N ALA A 63 3.07 -13.73 -8.44
CA ALA A 63 1.73 -14.26 -8.22
C ALA A 63 1.30 -14.23 -6.73
N GLU A 64 2.25 -14.32 -5.80
CA GLU A 64 1.98 -14.22 -4.37
C GLU A 64 1.83 -12.75 -3.96
N TYR A 65 2.65 -11.86 -4.53
CA TYR A 65 2.52 -10.42 -4.35
C TYR A 65 1.16 -9.89 -4.82
N GLU A 66 0.70 -10.32 -6.01
CA GLU A 66 -0.61 -9.93 -6.53
C GLU A 66 -1.77 -10.46 -5.67
N ARG A 67 -1.59 -11.62 -5.03
CA ARG A 67 -2.55 -12.19 -4.08
C ARG A 67 -2.64 -11.43 -2.77
N LEU A 68 -1.66 -10.57 -2.46
CA LEU A 68 -1.74 -9.72 -1.29
C LEU A 68 -2.87 -8.72 -1.39
N LEU A 69 -3.31 -8.35 -2.59
CA LEU A 69 -4.46 -7.47 -2.82
C LEU A 69 -5.73 -8.27 -3.08
N THR A 70 -6.87 -7.78 -2.59
CA THR A 70 -8.18 -8.34 -2.93
C THR A 70 -8.58 -7.96 -4.35
N ALA A 71 -9.58 -8.66 -4.90
CA ALA A 71 -10.14 -8.31 -6.21
C ALA A 71 -10.68 -6.87 -6.26
N GLU A 72 -11.28 -6.40 -5.16
CA GLU A 72 -11.79 -5.04 -5.03
C GLU A 72 -10.65 -4.02 -5.04
N GLU A 73 -9.55 -4.31 -4.38
CA GLU A 73 -8.36 -3.44 -4.36
C GLU A 73 -7.66 -3.41 -5.72
N HIS A 74 -7.61 -4.53 -6.42
CA HIS A 74 -7.13 -4.55 -7.81
C HIS A 74 -7.95 -3.66 -8.73
N ALA A 75 -9.26 -3.56 -8.51
CA ALA A 75 -10.15 -2.69 -9.27
C ALA A 75 -10.09 -1.22 -8.78
N ALA A 76 -9.84 -0.99 -7.50
CA ALA A 76 -9.81 0.34 -6.88
C ALA A 76 -8.45 1.05 -7.00
N LYS A 77 -7.38 0.33 -7.38
CA LYS A 77 -6.06 0.93 -7.56
C LYS A 77 -6.07 1.98 -8.67
N VAL A 78 -5.40 3.09 -8.42
CA VAL A 78 -5.22 4.18 -9.40
C VAL A 78 -3.75 4.34 -9.74
N GLU A 79 -3.41 4.61 -11.00
CA GLU A 79 -2.02 4.80 -11.44
C GLU A 79 -1.47 6.18 -11.01
N THR A 80 -2.38 7.15 -10.90
CA THR A 80 -2.09 8.51 -10.45
C THR A 80 -3.08 8.88 -9.38
N LEU A 81 -2.59 9.51 -8.31
CA LEU A 81 -3.49 10.06 -7.31
C LEU A 81 -4.35 11.16 -7.94
N PRO A 82 -5.67 11.19 -7.64
CA PRO A 82 -6.56 12.21 -8.16
C PRO A 82 -6.05 13.57 -7.67
N GLY A 83 -5.82 14.51 -8.61
CA GLY A 83 -5.04 15.73 -8.40
C GLY A 83 -5.50 16.73 -7.32
N GLU A 84 -4.64 17.74 -7.15
CA GLU A 84 -4.57 18.83 -6.15
C GLU A 84 -4.68 18.43 -4.67
N GLY A 85 -3.52 18.38 -4.01
CA GLY A 85 -3.42 18.29 -2.55
C GLY A 85 -2.51 17.15 -2.08
N TRP A 86 -2.40 16.06 -2.83
CA TRP A 86 -1.47 14.99 -2.46
C TRP A 86 -0.02 15.50 -2.50
N PRO A 87 0.76 15.32 -1.42
CA PRO A 87 2.17 15.67 -1.46
C PRO A 87 2.83 14.85 -2.57
N ALA A 88 3.77 15.48 -3.29
CA ALA A 88 4.68 14.73 -4.14
C ALA A 88 5.29 13.62 -3.28
N ALA A 89 5.24 12.39 -3.76
CA ALA A 89 5.78 11.26 -3.02
C ALA A 89 7.29 11.48 -2.86
N GLU A 90 7.73 12.02 -1.72
CA GLU A 90 9.15 12.15 -1.42
C GLU A 90 9.73 10.71 -1.44
N LEU A 91 10.73 10.54 -2.31
CA LEU A 91 11.44 9.28 -2.58
C LEU A 91 12.31 8.90 -1.40
#